data_AF-A0A841GZV5-F1
#
_entry.id   AF-A0A841GZV5-F1
#
_cell.length_a   1.000
_cell.length_b   1.000
_cell.length_c   1.000
_cell.angle_alpha   90.00
_cell.angle_beta   90.00
_cell.angle_gamma   90.00
#
_symmetry.space_group_name_H-M   'P 1'
#
loop_
_entity.id
_entity.type
_entity.pdbx_description
1 polymer ?
#
loop_
_entity_poly.entity_id
_entity_poly.type
_entity_poly.pdbx_seq_one_letter_code
_entity_poly.pdbx_strand_id
1 'polypeptide(L)'
;MADDGRDTELRAERRDEPRTSSTYVAPEMDVRDEDLEPHAGLRYIARLFKILSLLLLLLLIAEIVMGITTQGSAAVPRLLVEATRLIVFAGLLWGAADMGLMLIESNHDLRATRILVGRLSQRVQRAEQALMASQGIGRMPVQPRTPPPPPGAPGHDPRGPNPDERRPR
;
A
#
# COMPACT_ATOMS: atom_id res chain seq x y z
N MET A 1 -52.83 15.11 44.20
CA MET A 1 -51.90 16.24 44.05
C MET A 1 -50.51 15.67 44.31
N ALA A 2 -50.03 14.75 43.48
CA ALA A 2 -49.67 14.85 42.07
C ALA A 2 -48.33 15.58 41.87
N ASP A 3 -47.43 14.87 41.20
CA ASP A 3 -46.33 15.36 40.36
C ASP A 3 -44.94 15.48 41.01
N ASP A 4 -44.29 14.33 41.16
CA ASP A 4 -42.82 14.22 41.28
C ASP A 4 -42.33 13.15 40.29
N GLY A 5 -42.38 13.51 39.00
CA GLY A 5 -42.06 12.62 37.89
C GLY A 5 -41.40 13.32 36.71
N ARG A 6 -40.79 14.50 36.91
CA ARG A 6 -40.27 15.36 35.83
C ARG A 6 -38.75 15.50 35.76
N ASP A 7 -38.00 14.66 36.47
CA ASP A 7 -36.53 14.77 36.51
C ASP A 7 -35.82 13.62 35.76
N THR A 8 -36.56 12.60 35.34
CA THR A 8 -36.02 11.44 34.59
C THR A 8 -36.12 11.58 33.06
N GLU A 9 -36.92 12.51 32.52
CA GLU A 9 -37.08 12.67 31.07
C GLU A 9 -36.00 13.53 30.39
N LEU A 10 -35.29 14.40 31.13
CA LEU A 10 -34.19 15.20 30.55
C LEU A 10 -32.89 14.41 30.31
N ARG A 11 -32.84 13.12 30.66
CA ARG A 11 -31.67 12.26 30.45
C ARG A 11 -31.78 11.32 29.24
N ALA A 12 -32.92 11.32 28.54
CA ALA A 12 -33.20 10.38 27.45
C ALA A 12 -33.17 10.99 26.04
N GLU A 13 -32.98 12.31 25.90
CA GLU A 13 -32.99 13.00 24.60
C GLU A 13 -31.63 13.63 24.26
N ARG A 14 -30.59 12.80 24.23
CA ARG A 14 -29.36 13.11 23.50
C ARG A 14 -28.97 11.92 22.64
N ARG A 15 -29.92 11.55 21.78
CA ARG A 15 -29.70 10.70 20.60
C ARG A 15 -28.89 11.48 19.56
N ASP A 16 -27.95 10.79 18.95
CA ASP A 16 -27.56 10.94 17.55
C ASP A 16 -27.01 12.31 17.12
N GLU A 17 -25.73 12.56 17.41
CA GLU A 17 -24.85 13.07 16.35
C GLU A 17 -23.76 12.03 16.12
N PRO A 18 -23.66 11.44 14.91
CA PRO A 18 -22.45 10.75 14.52
C PRO A 18 -21.37 11.82 14.47
N ARG A 19 -20.47 11.82 15.46
CA ARG A 19 -19.18 12.47 15.32
C ARG A 19 -18.59 11.92 14.03
N THR A 20 -18.66 12.70 12.98
CA THR A 20 -17.69 12.75 11.90
C THR A 20 -16.36 13.05 12.57
N SER A 21 -15.78 12.02 13.18
CA SER A 21 -14.38 11.97 13.53
C SER A 21 -13.64 12.01 12.21
N SER A 22 -13.48 13.26 11.75
CA SER A 22 -12.32 13.82 11.10
C SER A 22 -11.21 12.80 11.16
N THR A 23 -11.03 12.18 10.00
CA THR A 23 -9.91 11.37 9.59
C THR A 23 -8.66 11.81 10.35
N TYR A 24 -8.32 11.08 11.41
CA TYR A 24 -6.96 11.07 11.90
C TYR A 24 -6.17 10.35 10.81
N VAL A 25 -5.81 11.11 9.77
CA VAL A 25 -4.76 10.73 8.84
C VAL A 25 -3.54 10.66 9.74
N ALA A 26 -3.21 9.45 10.19
CA ALA A 26 -1.86 9.15 10.63
C ALA A 26 -0.92 9.77 9.60
N PRO A 27 0.27 10.27 9.95
CA PRO A 27 1.23 10.70 8.96
C PRO A 27 1.59 9.45 8.13
N GLU A 28 0.77 9.18 7.12
CA GLU A 28 1.10 8.39 5.97
C GLU A 28 2.42 8.97 5.54
N MET A 29 3.44 8.12 5.55
CA MET A 29 4.69 8.42 4.92
C MET A 29 4.35 9.05 3.58
N ASP A 30 4.65 10.34 3.45
CA ASP A 30 4.61 11.09 2.21
C ASP A 30 5.71 10.48 1.33
N VAL A 31 5.40 9.29 0.82
CA VAL A 31 6.19 8.56 -0.15
C VAL A 31 5.94 9.29 -1.44
N ARG A 32 6.92 10.13 -1.80
CA ARG A 32 6.98 10.92 -3.03
C ARG A 32 6.31 10.17 -4.18
N ASP A 33 5.33 10.82 -4.81
CA ASP A 33 4.62 10.32 -5.99
C ASP A 33 5.57 9.92 -7.15
N GLU A 34 6.83 10.34 -7.07
CA GLU A 34 7.90 10.01 -8.00
C GLU A 34 8.52 8.59 -7.79
N ASP A 35 8.38 7.99 -6.60
CA ASP A 35 8.80 6.62 -6.28
C ASP A 35 7.65 5.60 -6.44
N LEU A 36 6.44 6.05 -6.82
CA LEU A 36 5.37 5.21 -7.33
C LEU A 36 5.76 4.71 -8.73
N GLU A 37 6.32 3.51 -8.78
CA GLU A 37 6.54 2.75 -10.00
C GLU A 37 5.34 2.81 -10.98
N PRO A 38 5.61 2.81 -12.30
CA PRO A 38 4.76 3.33 -13.36
C PRO A 38 3.47 2.53 -13.54
N HIS A 39 2.42 2.89 -12.81
CA HIS A 39 1.10 2.23 -12.92
C HIS A 39 -0.01 3.14 -13.42
N ALA A 40 0.29 4.43 -13.67
CA ALA A 40 -0.62 5.34 -14.36
C ALA A 40 -1.01 4.81 -15.75
N GLY A 41 -0.05 4.23 -16.49
CA GLY A 41 -0.29 3.66 -17.82
C GLY A 41 -1.27 2.48 -17.81
N LEU A 42 -1.12 1.55 -16.86
CA LEU A 42 -2.03 0.39 -16.75
C LEU A 42 -3.45 0.79 -16.32
N ARG A 43 -3.57 1.75 -15.41
CA ARG A 43 -4.86 2.31 -15.00
C ARG A 43 -5.53 3.05 -16.17
N TYR A 44 -4.74 3.64 -17.08
CA TYR A 44 -5.26 4.22 -18.32
C TYR A 44 -5.84 3.15 -19.24
N ILE A 45 -5.15 2.03 -19.43
CA ILE A 45 -5.63 0.90 -20.25
C ILE A 45 -7.00 0.39 -19.74
N ALA A 46 -7.17 0.21 -18.43
CA ALA A 46 -8.47 -0.19 -17.87
C ALA A 46 -9.59 0.84 -18.16
N ARG A 47 -9.27 2.15 -18.11
CA ARG A 47 -10.21 3.21 -18.52
C ARG A 47 -10.52 3.15 -20.01
N LEU A 48 -9.54 2.85 -20.86
CA LEU A 48 -9.74 2.66 -22.30
C LEU A 48 -10.75 1.54 -22.59
N PHE A 49 -10.64 0.41 -21.90
CA PHE A 49 -11.60 -0.69 -22.06
C PHE A 49 -13.02 -0.28 -21.64
N LYS A 50 -13.18 0.52 -20.58
CA LYS A 50 -14.48 1.11 -20.20
C LYS A 50 -15.03 2.05 -21.28
N ILE A 51 -14.18 2.93 -21.82
CA ILE A 51 -14.56 3.84 -22.90
C ILE A 51 -14.97 3.06 -24.16
N LEU A 52 -14.22 2.03 -24.54
CA LEU A 52 -14.53 1.18 -25.67
C LEU A 52 -15.85 0.42 -25.47
N SER A 53 -16.13 -0.04 -24.24
CA SER A 53 -17.40 -0.69 -23.89
C SER A 53 -18.58 0.27 -24.08
N LEU A 54 -18.44 1.52 -23.62
CA LEU A 54 -19.43 2.57 -23.85
C LEU A 54 -19.60 2.91 -25.33
N LEU A 55 -18.50 2.95 -26.08
CA LEU A 55 -18.51 3.14 -27.54
C LEU A 55 -19.27 2.02 -28.26
N LEU A 56 -19.11 0.76 -27.84
CA LEU A 56 -19.86 -0.37 -28.38
C LEU A 56 -21.36 -0.25 -28.08
N LEU A 57 -21.73 0.21 -26.89
CA LEU A 57 -23.13 0.47 -26.55
C LEU A 57 -23.71 1.63 -27.39
N LEU A 58 -22.90 2.66 -27.65
CA LEU A 58 -23.29 3.77 -28.51
C LEU A 58 -23.44 3.32 -29.97
N LEU A 59 -22.54 2.46 -30.45
CA LEU A 59 -22.65 1.80 -31.75
C LEU A 59 -23.92 0.94 -31.86
N LEU A 60 -24.26 0.22 -30.79
CA LEU A 60 -25.49 -0.58 -30.75
C LEU A 60 -26.74 0.30 -30.98
N ILE A 61 -26.80 1.45 -30.31
CA ILE A 61 -27.91 2.40 -30.50
C ILE A 61 -27.94 2.90 -31.95
N ALA A 62 -26.78 3.26 -32.50
CA ALA A 62 -26.67 3.70 -33.89
C ALA A 62 -27.14 2.63 -34.88
N GLU A 63 -26.74 1.37 -34.68
CA GLU A 63 -27.12 0.23 -35.52
C GLU A 63 -28.64 -0.01 -35.48
N ILE A 64 -29.26 0.08 -34.29
CA ILE A 64 -30.71 -0.06 -34.14
C ILE A 64 -31.44 1.03 -34.92
N VAL A 65 -31.02 2.30 -34.80
CA VAL A 65 -31.63 3.42 -35.52
C VAL A 65 -31.44 3.26 -37.03
N MET A 66 -30.23 2.90 -37.48
CA MET A 66 -29.94 2.70 -38.90
C MET A 66 -30.70 1.50 -39.49
N GLY A 67 -30.79 0.38 -38.77
CA GLY A 67 -31.53 -0.80 -39.21
C GLY A 67 -33.02 -0.52 -39.36
N ILE A 68 -33.62 0.18 -38.40
CA ILE A 68 -35.05 0.55 -38.46
C ILE A 68 -35.31 1.54 -39.61
N THR A 69 -34.46 2.56 -39.77
CA THR A 69 -34.66 3.61 -40.80
C THR A 69 -34.44 3.11 -42.23
N THR A 70 -33.56 2.14 -42.45
CA THR A 70 -33.22 1.64 -43.80
C THR A 70 -34.03 0.44 -44.25
N GLN A 71 -34.30 -0.51 -43.34
CA GLN A 71 -34.85 -1.83 -43.66
C GLN A 71 -36.18 -2.13 -42.94
N GLY A 72 -36.57 -1.30 -41.95
CA GLY A 72 -37.82 -1.45 -41.23
C GLY A 72 -37.96 -2.81 -40.53
N SER A 73 -39.12 -3.47 -40.69
CA SER A 73 -39.44 -4.74 -40.02
C SER A 73 -38.61 -5.93 -40.52
N ALA A 74 -38.04 -5.86 -41.72
CA ALA A 74 -37.18 -6.91 -42.25
C ALA A 74 -35.83 -7.00 -41.51
N ALA A 75 -35.41 -5.92 -40.82
CA ALA A 75 -34.15 -5.88 -40.07
C ALA A 75 -34.21 -6.61 -38.72
N VAL A 76 -35.42 -6.86 -38.19
CA VAL A 76 -35.62 -7.32 -36.80
C VAL A 76 -34.83 -8.60 -36.46
N PRO A 77 -34.85 -9.67 -37.27
CA PRO A 77 -34.11 -10.89 -36.95
C PRO A 77 -32.60 -10.67 -36.91
N ARG A 78 -32.08 -9.88 -37.85
CA ARG A 78 -30.66 -9.55 -37.93
C ARG A 78 -30.23 -8.68 -36.75
N LEU A 79 -30.97 -7.61 -36.47
CA LEU A 79 -30.70 -6.69 -35.38
C LEU A 79 -30.66 -7.39 -34.03
N LEU A 80 -31.50 -8.40 -33.79
CA LEU A 80 -31.47 -9.16 -32.53
C LEU A 80 -30.16 -9.95 -32.36
N VAL A 81 -29.68 -10.62 -33.41
CA VAL A 81 -28.42 -11.38 -33.37
C VAL A 81 -27.24 -10.42 -33.18
N GLU A 82 -27.21 -9.34 -33.95
CA GLU A 82 -26.14 -8.34 -33.91
C GLU A 82 -26.13 -7.58 -32.56
N ALA A 83 -27.30 -7.22 -32.05
CA ALA A 83 -27.46 -6.61 -30.73
C ALA A 83 -26.99 -7.50 -29.60
N THR A 84 -27.39 -8.78 -29.61
CA THR A 84 -26.95 -9.74 -28.58
C THR A 84 -25.43 -9.85 -28.57
N ARG A 85 -24.79 -9.93 -29.75
CA ARG A 85 -23.34 -9.98 -29.89
C ARG A 85 -22.69 -8.72 -29.31
N LEU A 86 -23.19 -7.52 -29.65
CA LEU A 86 -22.66 -6.26 -29.14
C LEU A 86 -22.83 -6.11 -27.63
N ILE A 87 -23.99 -6.50 -27.07
CA ILE A 87 -24.24 -6.47 -25.63
C ILE A 87 -23.26 -7.39 -24.90
N VAL A 88 -23.06 -8.62 -25.39
CA VAL A 88 -22.11 -9.57 -24.79
C VAL A 88 -20.69 -9.02 -24.84
N PHE A 89 -20.25 -8.47 -25.98
CA PHE A 89 -18.91 -7.84 -26.06
C PHE A 89 -18.79 -6.64 -25.13
N ALA A 90 -19.78 -5.75 -25.08
CA ALA A 90 -19.76 -4.59 -24.20
C ALA A 90 -19.67 -4.99 -22.73
N GLY A 91 -20.48 -5.97 -22.29
CA GLY A 91 -20.48 -6.48 -20.93
C GLY A 91 -19.17 -7.19 -20.57
N LEU A 92 -18.63 -8.01 -21.47
CA LEU A 92 -17.34 -8.67 -21.28
C LEU A 92 -16.21 -7.64 -21.14
N LEU A 93 -16.23 -6.59 -21.96
CA LEU A 93 -15.24 -5.53 -21.92
C LEU A 93 -15.34 -4.68 -20.64
N TRP A 94 -16.56 -4.43 -20.18
CA TRP A 94 -16.81 -3.74 -18.91
C TRP A 94 -16.30 -4.55 -17.72
N GLY A 95 -16.62 -5.85 -17.69
CA GLY A 95 -16.14 -6.77 -16.65
C GLY A 95 -14.62 -6.91 -16.67
N ALA A 96 -14.00 -7.02 -17.85
CA ALA A 96 -12.55 -7.07 -17.98
C ALA A 96 -11.86 -5.79 -17.48
N ALA A 97 -12.46 -4.61 -17.72
CA ALA A 97 -11.96 -3.36 -17.19
C ALA A 97 -12.02 -3.31 -15.65
N ASP A 98 -13.13 -3.79 -15.07
CA ASP A 98 -13.32 -3.87 -13.62
C ASP A 98 -12.34 -4.85 -12.96
N MET A 99 -12.20 -6.04 -13.55
CA MET A 99 -11.20 -7.03 -13.13
C MET A 99 -9.77 -6.49 -13.25
N GLY A 100 -9.46 -5.76 -14.33
CA GLY A 100 -8.15 -5.15 -14.52
C GLY A 100 -7.81 -4.12 -13.44
N LEU A 101 -8.79 -3.30 -13.02
CA LEU A 101 -8.63 -2.36 -11.91
C LEU A 101 -8.33 -3.08 -10.59
N MET A 102 -9.08 -4.15 -10.30
CA MET A 102 -8.85 -4.96 -9.09
C MET A 102 -7.49 -5.67 -9.09
N LEU A 103 -7.05 -6.18 -10.25
CA LEU A 103 -5.77 -6.86 -10.38
C LEU A 103 -4.58 -5.93 -10.09
N ILE A 104 -4.70 -4.65 -10.48
CA ILE A 104 -3.66 -3.64 -10.21
C ILE A 104 -3.52 -3.41 -8.70
N GLU A 105 -4.65 -3.29 -7.99
CA GLU A 105 -4.65 -3.10 -6.54
C GLU A 105 -4.08 -4.34 -5.81
N SER A 106 -4.45 -5.55 -6.26
CA SER A 106 -3.90 -6.79 -5.71
C SER A 106 -2.38 -6.92 -5.90
N ASN A 107 -1.83 -6.46 -7.04
CA ASN A 107 -0.39 -6.52 -7.28
C ASN A 107 0.40 -5.70 -6.24
N HIS A 108 -0.17 -4.57 -5.80
CA HIS A 108 0.42 -3.75 -4.76
C HIS A 108 0.48 -4.51 -3.42
N ASP A 109 -0.60 -5.20 -3.04
CA ASP A 109 -0.66 -6.01 -1.82
C ASP A 109 0.34 -7.17 -1.85
N LEU A 110 0.56 -7.77 -3.02
CA LEU A 110 1.57 -8.82 -3.21
C LEU A 110 2.99 -8.29 -3.01
N ARG A 111 3.29 -7.07 -3.47
CA ARG A 111 4.58 -6.41 -3.23
C ARG A 111 4.76 -6.09 -1.75
N ALA A 112 3.74 -5.53 -1.10
CA ALA A 112 3.75 -5.26 0.34
C ALA A 112 3.97 -6.53 1.16
N THR A 113 3.27 -7.62 0.81
CA THR A 113 3.41 -8.93 1.43
C THR A 113 4.83 -9.47 1.27
N ARG A 114 5.43 -9.37 0.08
CA ARG A 114 6.82 -9.81 -0.14
C ARG A 114 7.81 -9.05 0.75
N ILE A 115 7.63 -7.74 0.90
CA ILE A 115 8.49 -6.91 1.77
C ILE A 115 8.30 -7.32 3.24
N LEU A 116 7.05 -7.52 3.68
CA LEU A 116 6.72 -7.91 5.05
C LEU A 116 7.33 -9.28 5.40
N VAL A 117 7.14 -10.27 4.52
CA VAL A 117 7.70 -11.63 4.67
C VAL A 117 9.23 -11.58 4.69
N GLY A 118 9.85 -10.76 3.84
CA GLY A 118 11.31 -10.57 3.87
C GLY A 118 11.80 -10.04 5.22
N ARG A 119 11.11 -9.04 5.78
CA ARG A 119 11.45 -8.49 7.11
C ARG A 119 11.20 -9.51 8.24
N LEU A 120 10.12 -10.28 8.18
CA LEU A 120 9.82 -11.32 9.16
C LEU A 120 10.89 -12.41 9.14
N SER A 121 11.27 -12.90 7.96
CA SER A 121 12.33 -13.89 7.78
C SER A 121 13.66 -13.42 8.38
N GLN A 122 14.03 -12.14 8.15
CA GLN A 122 15.24 -11.57 8.77
C GLN A 122 15.16 -11.50 10.30
N ARG A 123 14.00 -11.16 10.88
CA ARG A 123 13.82 -11.14 12.35
C ARG A 123 13.92 -12.53 12.95
N VAL A 124 13.32 -13.53 12.30
CA VAL A 124 13.41 -14.93 12.71
C VAL A 124 14.86 -15.42 12.67
N GLN A 125 15.58 -15.18 11.56
CA GLN A 125 17.00 -15.55 11.46
C GLN A 125 17.86 -14.86 12.52
N ARG A 126 17.63 -13.58 12.81
CA ARG A 126 18.35 -12.86 13.88
C ARG A 126 18.02 -13.44 15.26
N ALA A 127 16.77 -13.81 15.52
CA ALA A 127 16.37 -14.44 16.77
C ALA A 127 17.01 -15.82 16.93
N GLU A 128 17.03 -16.63 15.87
CA GLU A 128 17.74 -17.91 15.85
C GLU A 128 19.25 -17.74 16.09
N GLN A 129 19.89 -16.76 15.45
CA GLN A 129 21.30 -16.44 15.69
C GLN A 129 21.57 -15.98 17.13
N ALA A 130 20.70 -15.15 17.71
CA ALA A 130 20.82 -14.70 19.10
C ALA A 130 20.62 -15.87 20.08
N LEU A 131 19.67 -16.76 19.79
CA LEU A 131 19.46 -17.99 20.56
C LEU A 131 20.67 -18.92 20.46
N MET A 132 21.22 -19.14 19.26
CA MET A 132 22.47 -19.91 19.07
C MET A 132 23.66 -19.26 19.76
N ALA A 133 23.78 -17.93 19.77
CA ALA A 133 24.81 -17.20 20.51
C ALA A 133 24.65 -17.36 22.04
N SER A 134 23.42 -17.40 22.54
CA SER A 134 23.11 -17.62 23.95
C SER A 134 23.29 -19.07 24.41
N GLN A 135 23.01 -20.05 23.54
CA GLN A 135 23.36 -21.46 23.77
C GLN A 135 24.87 -21.71 23.59
N GLY A 136 25.54 -20.86 22.81
CA GLY A 136 26.98 -20.81 22.64
C GLY A 136 27.76 -20.21 23.82
N ILE A 137 27.16 -20.08 25.01
CA ILE A 137 27.86 -19.73 26.24
C ILE A 137 28.62 -20.97 26.75
N GLY A 138 29.72 -21.20 26.05
CA GLY A 138 30.86 -22.03 26.42
C GLY A 138 32.16 -21.53 25.76
N ARG A 139 32.15 -20.36 25.12
CA ARG A 139 33.37 -19.70 24.63
C ARG A 139 33.30 -18.22 24.97
N MET A 140 34.03 -17.84 26.02
CA MET A 140 34.36 -16.45 26.29
C MET A 140 34.89 -15.79 25.02
N PRO A 141 34.58 -14.50 24.75
CA PRO A 141 35.27 -13.78 23.71
C PRO A 141 36.76 -13.82 24.05
N VAL A 142 37.55 -14.47 23.21
CA VAL A 142 39.01 -14.34 23.25
C VAL A 142 39.30 -12.88 22.97
N GLN A 143 39.58 -12.13 24.03
CA GLN A 143 40.10 -10.78 23.94
C GLN A 143 41.31 -10.83 23.00
N PRO A 144 41.33 -10.07 21.90
CA PRO A 144 42.48 -10.06 21.00
C PRO A 144 43.70 -9.70 21.83
N ARG A 145 44.62 -10.65 22.04
CA ARG A 145 45.90 -10.36 22.67
C ARG A 145 46.58 -9.37 21.75
N THR A 146 46.71 -8.12 22.20
CA THR A 146 47.62 -7.17 21.58
C THR A 146 48.99 -7.84 21.53
N PRO A 147 49.63 -7.91 20.35
CA PRO A 147 50.95 -8.50 20.24
C PRO A 147 51.92 -7.74 21.18
N PRO A 148 52.86 -8.45 21.83
CA PRO A 148 53.87 -7.78 22.65
C PRO A 148 54.63 -6.78 21.77
N PRO A 149 54.96 -5.59 22.30
CA PRO A 149 55.69 -4.60 21.53
C PRO A 149 57.04 -5.20 21.08
N PRO A 150 57.51 -4.85 19.87
CA PRO A 150 58.81 -5.31 19.38
C PRO A 150 59.92 -4.87 20.35
N PRO A 151 60.92 -5.73 20.61
CA PRO A 151 62.05 -5.38 21.45
C PRO A 151 62.77 -4.18 20.84
N GLY A 152 62.65 -3.00 21.49
CA GLY A 152 63.22 -1.73 21.02
C GLY A 152 62.25 -0.55 20.92
N ALA A 153 60.98 -0.70 21.26
CA ALA A 153 60.08 0.46 21.37
C ALA A 153 60.56 1.41 22.49
N PRO A 154 60.79 2.72 22.21
CA PRO A 154 61.19 3.67 23.24
C PRO A 154 60.08 3.74 24.31
N GLY A 155 60.47 3.52 25.57
CA GLY A 155 59.56 3.60 26.69
C GLY A 155 58.85 4.95 26.71
N HIS A 156 57.53 4.93 26.62
CA HIS A 156 56.72 6.10 26.93
C HIS A 156 56.89 6.35 28.43
N ASP A 157 57.70 7.34 28.79
CA ASP A 157 57.76 7.88 30.13
C ASP A 157 56.39 8.54 30.43
N PRO A 158 55.64 8.11 31.45
CA PRO A 158 54.36 8.73 31.80
C PRO A 158 54.54 10.10 32.47
N ARG A 159 55.76 10.63 32.61
CA ARG A 159 56.07 11.95 33.17
C ARG A 159 56.31 13.05 32.12
N GLY A 160 55.49 13.07 31.07
CA GLY A 160 55.43 14.23 30.17
C GLY A 160 54.80 15.45 30.87
N PRO A 161 55.26 16.69 30.60
CA PRO A 161 54.78 17.88 31.29
C PRO A 161 53.30 18.17 30.95
N ASN A 162 52.53 18.46 31.99
CA ASN A 162 51.10 18.79 31.93
C ASN A 162 50.86 20.05 31.06
N PRO A 163 50.00 20.00 30.02
CA PRO A 163 49.77 21.13 29.12
C PRO A 163 49.07 22.35 29.74
N ASP A 164 48.66 22.30 31.01
CA ASP A 164 47.92 23.40 31.68
C ASP A 164 48.77 24.57 32.20
N GLU A 165 50.10 24.54 32.07
CA GLU A 165 50.97 25.52 32.75
C GLU A 165 51.38 26.76 31.91
N ARG A 166 50.68 27.06 30.80
CA ARG A 166 50.98 28.26 29.98
C ARG A 166 49.82 29.23 29.83
N ARG A 167 49.53 29.99 30.90
CA ARG A 167 48.94 31.34 30.79
C ARG A 167 49.47 32.27 31.88
N PRO A 168 50.30 33.27 31.56
CA PRO A 168 50.39 34.49 32.33
C PRO A 168 49.36 35.53 31.85
N ARG A 169 48.93 36.33 32.83
CA ARG A 169 47.93 37.39 32.82
C ARG A 169 48.34 38.63 32.02
#